data_AF-A0A4Y2KJN9-F1
#
_entry.id   AF-A0A4Y2KJN9-F1
#
_cell.length_a   1.000
_cell.length_b   1.000
_cell.length_c   1.000
_cell.angle_alpha   90.00
_cell.angle_beta   90.00
_cell.angle_gamma   90.00
#
_symmetry.space_group_name_H-M   'P 1'
#
loop_
_entity.id
_entity.type
_entity.pdbx_description
1 polymer ?
#
loop_
_entity_poly.entity_id
_entity_poly.type
_entity_poly.pdbx_seq_one_letter_code
_entity_poly.pdbx_strand_id
1 'polypeptide(L)'
;MARRRHSSLNECVSAICQKCADSVKKSTSANINNSHNCAKHTGASGTMEPVIVYLIFERSSEIKNLQYVDFYSDGDSKGYDGVKDIYGEKSVTKYECIGHIQNRVDSRLREELRQEDSWESQLKTL
;
A
#
# COMPACT_ATOMS: atom_id res chain seq x y z
N MET A 1 12.48 -22.89 2.38
CA MET A 1 11.51 -21.88 2.84
C MET A 1 10.21 -22.04 2.07
N ALA A 2 9.16 -22.55 2.71
CA ALA A 2 7.88 -22.79 2.07
C ALA A 2 7.16 -21.45 1.83
N ARG A 3 6.87 -21.12 0.57
CA ARG A 3 6.02 -19.97 0.22
C ARG A 3 4.60 -20.26 0.72
N ARG A 4 4.16 -19.59 1.77
CA ARG A 4 2.75 -19.63 2.21
C ARG A 4 1.89 -19.11 1.07
N ARG A 5 1.16 -20.02 0.39
CA ARG A 5 0.20 -19.68 -0.65
C ARG A 5 -1.07 -19.19 0.02
N HIS A 6 -1.17 -17.88 0.25
CA HIS A 6 -2.44 -17.27 0.63
C HIS A 6 -3.34 -17.24 -0.62
N SER A 7 -4.38 -18.08 -0.61
CA SER A 7 -5.34 -18.26 -1.70
C SER A 7 -6.55 -17.31 -1.63
N SER A 8 -6.52 -16.28 -0.76
CA SER A 8 -7.73 -15.56 -0.36
C SER A 8 -8.01 -14.22 -1.05
N LEU A 9 -7.24 -13.79 -2.04
CA LEU A 9 -7.54 -12.56 -2.79
C LEU A 9 -7.90 -12.97 -4.21
N ASN A 10 -9.20 -13.12 -4.47
CA ASN A 10 -9.70 -13.56 -5.77
C ASN A 10 -9.73 -12.46 -6.84
N GLU A 11 -9.29 -11.25 -6.50
CA GLU A 11 -9.23 -10.12 -7.43
C GLU A 11 -7.98 -9.27 -7.09
N CYS A 12 -6.87 -9.55 -7.79
CA CYS A 12 -5.61 -8.82 -7.67
C CYS A 12 -5.68 -7.53 -8.48
N VAL A 13 -5.64 -6.36 -7.81
CA VAL A 13 -5.49 -5.05 -8.46
C VAL A 13 -4.01 -4.66 -8.49
N SER A 14 -3.18 -5.56 -9.01
CA SER A 14 -1.74 -5.37 -9.17
C SER A 14 -1.38 -5.28 -10.65
N ALA A 15 -0.27 -4.64 -10.97
CA ALA A 15 0.25 -4.61 -12.34
C ALA A 15 0.49 -6.03 -12.91
N ILE A 16 0.73 -7.00 -12.03
CA ILE A 16 0.99 -8.39 -12.37
C ILE A 16 0.18 -9.29 -11.43
N CYS A 17 -0.70 -10.12 -11.98
CA CYS A 17 -1.32 -11.21 -11.22
C CYS A 17 -0.57 -12.53 -11.47
N GLN A 18 -0.10 -13.18 -10.41
CA GLN A 18 0.62 -14.45 -10.50
C GLN A 18 -0.26 -15.58 -11.07
N LYS A 19 -1.55 -15.64 -10.69
CA LYS A 19 -2.50 -16.61 -11.26
C LYS A 19 -2.66 -16.40 -12.77
N CYS A 20 -2.74 -15.16 -13.24
CA CYS A 20 -2.72 -14.85 -14.68
C CYS A 20 -1.39 -15.25 -15.34
N ALA A 21 -0.25 -14.96 -14.71
CA ALA A 21 1.07 -15.28 -15.22
C ALA A 21 1.32 -16.80 -15.34
N ASP A 22 0.74 -17.59 -14.42
CA ASP A 22 0.87 -19.04 -14.40
C ASP A 22 -0.06 -19.73 -15.42
N SER A 23 -1.25 -19.15 -15.70
CA SER A 23 -2.17 -19.65 -16.73
C SER A 23 -1.62 -19.54 -18.14
N VAL A 24 -0.85 -18.48 -18.45
CA VAL A 24 -0.21 -18.29 -19.76
C VAL A 24 0.83 -19.39 -20.07
N LYS A 25 1.42 -20.02 -19.04
CA LYS A 25 2.43 -21.08 -19.19
C LYS A 25 1.84 -22.48 -19.40
N LYS A 26 0.53 -22.66 -19.19
CA LYS A 26 -0.16 -23.96 -19.24
C LYS A 26 -0.95 -24.19 -20.54
N SER A 27 -0.61 -23.50 -21.62
CA SER A 27 -1.25 -23.67 -22.93
C SER A 27 -0.82 -24.96 -23.63
N THR A 28 -1.29 -26.10 -23.10
CA THR A 28 -1.68 -27.26 -23.91
C THR A 28 -3.14 -27.56 -23.56
N SER A 29 -4.02 -27.03 -24.40
CA SER A 29 -5.41 -27.45 -24.63
C SER A 29 -6.16 -28.11 -23.45
N ALA A 30 -6.45 -27.34 -22.41
CA ALA A 30 -7.51 -27.70 -21.47
C ALA A 30 -8.23 -26.42 -21.06
N ASN A 31 -9.52 -26.35 -21.39
CA ASN A 31 -10.44 -25.31 -20.97
C ASN A 31 -10.61 -25.40 -19.45
N ILE A 32 -9.76 -24.68 -18.73
CA ILE A 32 -9.89 -24.49 -17.29
C ILE A 32 -10.82 -23.30 -17.12
N ASN A 33 -12.03 -23.57 -16.65
CA ASN A 33 -12.98 -22.56 -16.19
C ASN A 33 -12.28 -21.65 -15.17
N ASN A 34 -11.75 -20.53 -15.66
CA ASN A 34 -10.91 -19.66 -14.88
C ASN A 34 -11.81 -18.68 -14.11
N SER A 35 -12.30 -19.10 -12.94
CA SER A 35 -12.99 -18.24 -11.96
C SER A 35 -12.09 -17.10 -11.39
N HIS A 36 -10.98 -16.79 -12.05
CA HIS A 36 -10.07 -15.75 -11.66
C HIS A 36 -10.45 -14.44 -12.36
N ASN A 37 -11.04 -13.52 -11.62
CA ASN A 37 -11.31 -12.18 -12.08
C ASN A 37 -10.10 -11.28 -11.79
N CYS A 38 -9.45 -10.76 -12.84
CA CYS A 38 -8.34 -9.81 -12.69
C CYS A 38 -8.78 -8.45 -13.20
N ALA A 39 -8.77 -7.44 -12.33
CA ALA A 39 -9.04 -6.06 -12.71
C ALA A 39 -7.75 -5.25 -12.65
N LYS A 40 -7.39 -4.61 -13.77
CA LYS A 40 -6.31 -3.62 -13.79
C LYS A 40 -6.90 -2.26 -13.45
N HIS A 41 -6.23 -1.49 -12.58
CA HIS A 41 -6.58 -0.09 -12.35
C HIS A 41 -6.39 0.73 -13.64
N THR A 42 -7.42 1.48 -14.05
CA THR A 42 -7.42 2.30 -15.26
C THR A 42 -7.36 3.81 -14.98
N GLY A 43 -7.32 4.22 -13.70
CA GLY A 43 -7.23 5.62 -13.30
C GLY A 43 -5.78 6.16 -13.25
N ALA A 44 -5.64 7.41 -12.82
CA ALA A 44 -4.34 8.02 -12.61
C ALA A 44 -3.54 7.27 -11.53
N SER A 45 -2.20 7.33 -11.61
CA SER A 45 -1.34 6.61 -10.66
C SER A 45 -1.61 7.02 -9.20
N GLY A 46 -1.86 8.30 -8.94
CA GLY A 46 -2.16 8.82 -7.60
C GLY A 46 -3.55 8.44 -7.05
N THR A 47 -4.40 7.76 -7.83
CA THR A 47 -5.71 7.25 -7.36
C THR A 47 -5.70 5.75 -7.12
N MET A 48 -4.61 5.07 -7.48
CA MET A 48 -4.51 3.62 -7.35
C MET A 48 -4.58 3.20 -5.88
N GLU A 49 -3.81 3.87 -5.02
CA GLU A 49 -3.74 3.51 -3.60
C GLU A 49 -5.08 3.66 -2.89
N PRO A 50 -5.81 4.81 -2.97
CA PRO A 50 -7.12 4.93 -2.32
C PRO A 50 -8.13 3.87 -2.77
N VAL A 51 -8.15 3.55 -4.07
CA VAL A 51 -9.04 2.53 -4.64
C VAL A 51 -8.70 1.14 -4.09
N ILE A 52 -7.41 0.79 -4.04
CA ILE A 52 -6.96 -0.50 -3.53
C ILE A 52 -7.23 -0.63 -2.02
N VAL A 53 -6.97 0.42 -1.26
CA VAL A 53 -7.20 0.47 0.20
C VAL A 53 -8.68 0.23 0.51
N TYR A 54 -9.58 0.98 -0.13
CA TYR A 54 -11.02 0.78 0.03
C TYR A 54 -11.44 -0.67 -0.26
N LEU A 55 -10.98 -1.21 -1.39
CA LEU A 55 -11.32 -2.55 -1.84
C LEU A 55 -10.83 -3.66 -0.88
N ILE A 56 -9.67 -3.48 -0.25
CA ILE A 56 -9.16 -4.41 0.76
C ILE A 56 -10.05 -4.40 2.00
N PHE A 57 -10.45 -3.22 2.49
CA PHE A 57 -11.27 -3.09 3.68
C PHE A 57 -12.69 -3.63 3.47
N GLU A 58 -13.32 -3.30 2.34
CA GLU A 58 -14.65 -3.76 1.94
C GLU A 58 -14.69 -5.30 1.87
N ARG A 59 -13.76 -5.90 1.10
CA ARG A 59 -13.70 -7.36 0.94
C ARG A 59 -13.40 -8.10 2.23
N SER A 60 -12.56 -7.53 3.09
CA SER A 60 -12.26 -8.15 4.39
C SER A 60 -13.55 -8.31 5.20
N SER A 61 -14.39 -7.26 5.19
CA SER A 61 -15.68 -7.28 5.87
C SER A 61 -16.65 -8.26 5.22
N GLU A 62 -16.82 -8.18 3.89
CA GLU A 62 -17.81 -8.98 3.17
C GLU A 62 -17.47 -10.47 3.11
N ILE A 63 -16.22 -10.82 2.81
CA ILE A 63 -15.81 -12.20 2.51
C ILE A 63 -15.29 -12.91 3.76
N LYS A 64 -14.70 -12.17 4.70
CA LYS A 64 -14.02 -12.73 5.87
C LYS A 64 -14.62 -12.33 7.21
N ASN A 65 -15.64 -11.47 7.22
CA ASN A 65 -16.22 -10.91 8.44
C ASN A 65 -15.13 -10.33 9.37
N LEU A 66 -14.14 -9.65 8.78
CA LEU A 66 -12.98 -9.09 9.46
C LEU A 66 -12.94 -7.57 9.25
N GLN A 67 -12.83 -6.82 10.35
CA GLN A 67 -12.71 -5.37 10.34
C GLN A 67 -11.29 -4.95 10.73
N TYR A 68 -10.68 -4.07 9.93
CA TYR A 68 -9.42 -3.44 10.29
C TYR A 68 -9.69 -2.25 11.22
N VAL A 69 -8.96 -2.17 12.33
CA VAL A 69 -9.10 -1.07 13.30
C VAL A 69 -8.02 -0.01 13.13
N ASP A 70 -6.88 -0.37 12.55
CA ASP A 70 -5.71 0.48 12.39
C ASP A 70 -5.30 0.56 10.92
N PHE A 71 -4.94 1.76 10.46
CA PHE A 71 -4.45 2.03 9.11
C PHE A 71 -3.06 2.69 9.15
N TYR A 72 -2.06 2.04 8.57
CA TYR A 72 -0.69 2.54 8.49
C TYR A 72 -0.38 3.06 7.07
N SER A 73 0.11 4.29 6.94
CA SER A 73 0.43 4.94 5.65
C SER A 73 1.72 5.75 5.68
N ASP A 74 2.24 6.12 4.50
CA ASP A 74 3.46 6.93 4.30
C ASP A 74 3.22 8.44 4.54
N GLY A 75 2.34 8.78 5.48
CA GLY A 75 2.03 10.15 5.87
C GLY A 75 0.91 10.83 5.06
N ASP A 76 0.65 10.43 3.80
CA ASP A 76 -0.50 10.95 3.06
C ASP A 76 -1.84 10.40 3.62
N SER A 77 -2.93 11.12 3.42
CA SER A 77 -4.25 10.74 3.95
C SER A 77 -5.20 10.20 2.90
N LYS A 78 -4.83 10.13 1.62
CA LYS A 78 -5.82 9.87 0.55
C LYS A 78 -6.43 8.48 0.67
N GLY A 79 -5.64 7.49 1.04
CA GLY A 79 -6.14 6.14 1.32
C GLY A 79 -6.99 6.10 2.59
N TYR A 80 -6.52 6.75 3.66
CA TYR A 80 -7.22 6.81 4.94
C TYR A 80 -8.60 7.46 4.83
N ASP A 81 -8.70 8.59 4.12
CA ASP A 81 -9.94 9.33 3.94
C ASP A 81 -11.05 8.49 3.29
N GLY A 82 -10.67 7.51 2.47
CA GLY A 82 -11.60 6.57 1.84
C GLY A 82 -12.10 5.46 2.77
N VAL A 83 -11.42 5.18 3.90
CA VAL A 83 -11.76 4.05 4.78
C VAL A 83 -12.04 4.43 6.23
N LYS A 84 -11.81 5.68 6.63
CA LYS A 84 -11.97 6.13 8.02
C LYS A 84 -13.35 5.80 8.63
N ASP A 85 -14.40 5.86 7.80
CA ASP A 85 -15.81 5.68 8.20
C ASP A 85 -16.44 4.42 7.59
N ILE A 86 -15.63 3.50 7.02
CA ILE A 86 -16.14 2.36 6.24
C ILE A 86 -16.98 1.37 7.06
N TYR A 87 -16.81 1.36 8.38
CA TYR A 87 -17.55 0.51 9.31
C TYR A 87 -18.62 1.26 10.14
N GLY A 88 -18.97 2.49 9.73
CA GLY A 88 -19.90 3.35 10.46
C GLY A 88 -19.27 3.98 11.70
N GLU A 89 -19.91 3.83 12.87
CA GLU A 89 -19.46 4.44 14.14
C GLU A 89 -18.08 3.93 14.62
N LYS A 90 -17.66 2.75 14.14
CA LYS A 90 -16.32 2.22 14.39
C LYS A 90 -15.32 2.85 13.43
N SER A 91 -14.69 3.94 13.86
CA SER A 91 -13.67 4.64 13.08
C SER A 91 -12.37 3.85 13.00
N VAL A 92 -11.75 3.83 11.81
CA VAL A 92 -10.38 3.34 11.63
C VAL A 92 -9.38 4.36 12.17
N THR A 93 -8.41 3.92 12.96
CA THR A 93 -7.36 4.79 13.53
C THR A 93 -6.19 4.92 12.57
N LYS A 94 -5.79 6.15 12.24
CA LYS A 94 -4.63 6.41 11.37
C LYS A 94 -3.33 6.37 12.16
N TYR A 95 -2.35 5.66 11.62
CA TYR A 95 -0.96 5.63 12.06
C TYR A 95 -0.02 5.92 10.89
N GLU A 96 1.18 6.39 11.22
CA GLU A 96 2.27 6.57 10.27
C GLU A 96 3.14 5.31 10.23
N CYS A 97 3.63 4.97 9.04
CA CYS A 97 4.56 3.85 8.91
C CYS A 97 5.94 4.21 9.48
N ILE A 98 6.64 3.22 10.04
CA ILE A 98 7.97 3.43 10.63
C ILE A 98 8.98 3.98 9.63
N GLY A 99 8.88 3.56 8.36
CA GLY A 99 9.74 4.06 7.28
C GLY A 99 9.55 5.56 7.07
N HIS A 100 8.31 6.05 7.12
CA HIS A 100 8.02 7.47 7.02
C HIS A 100 8.59 8.27 8.20
N ILE A 101 8.46 7.73 9.42
CA ILE A 101 9.03 8.33 10.62
C ILE A 101 10.55 8.41 10.49
N GLN A 102 11.20 7.32 10.06
CA GLN A 102 12.64 7.28 9.82
C GLN A 102 13.08 8.31 8.76
N ASN A 103 12.39 8.37 7.63
CA ASN A 103 12.69 9.33 6.55
C ASN A 103 12.60 10.78 7.04
N ARG A 104 11.58 11.09 7.84
CA ARG A 104 11.39 12.43 8.43
C ARG A 104 12.53 12.79 9.39
N VAL A 105 12.92 11.86 10.25
CA VAL A 105 14.02 12.08 11.21
C VAL A 105 15.36 12.23 10.47
N ASP A 106 15.66 11.35 9.52
CA ASP A 106 16.89 11.40 8.72
C ASP A 106 16.99 12.72 7.92
N SER A 107 15.88 13.14 7.30
CA SER A 107 15.84 14.40 6.54
C SER A 107 16.12 15.63 7.42
N ARG A 108 15.57 15.67 8.64
CA ARG A 108 15.81 16.75 9.60
C ARG A 108 17.25 16.75 10.09
N LEU A 109 17.80 15.58 10.40
CA LEU A 109 19.18 15.47 10.85
C LEU A 109 20.16 15.96 9.78
N ARG A 110 19.96 15.56 8.51
CA ARG A 110 20.80 16.03 7.40
C ARG A 110 20.69 17.53 7.18
N GLU A 111 19.53 18.13 7.42
CA GLU A 111 19.38 19.58 7.33
C GLU A 111 20.17 20.29 8.42
N GLU A 112 20.09 19.80 9.67
CA GLU A 112 20.85 20.38 10.78
C GLU A 112 22.37 20.31 10.52
N LEU A 113 22.86 19.15 10.05
CA LEU A 113 24.28 18.98 9.71
C LEU A 113 24.72 19.91 8.57
N ARG A 114 23.87 20.13 7.56
CA ARG A 114 24.15 21.10 6.48
C ARG A 114 24.26 22.53 7.00
N GLN A 115 23.43 22.91 7.98
CA GLN A 115 23.50 24.22 8.60
C GLN A 115 24.82 24.37 9.38
N GLU A 116 25.19 23.37 10.18
CA GLU A 116 26.45 23.36 10.93
C GLU A 116 27.68 23.48 10.01
N ASP A 117 27.73 22.69 8.94
CA ASP A 117 28.80 22.77 7.92
C ASP A 117 28.87 24.17 7.27
N SER A 118 27.72 24.81 7.03
CA SER A 118 27.63 26.18 6.49
C SER A 118 28.21 27.20 7.47
N TRP A 119 27.81 27.14 8.75
CA TRP A 119 28.31 28.05 9.78
C TRP A 119 29.82 27.91 9.99
N GLU A 120 30.33 26.67 10.03
CA GLU A 120 31.77 26.43 10.12
C GLU A 120 32.54 27.00 8.93
N SER A 121 31.99 26.86 7.72
CA SER A 121 32.62 27.36 6.50
C SER A 121 32.73 28.89 6.51
N GLN A 122 31.71 29.57 7.02
CA GLN A 122 31.71 31.04 7.19
C GLN A 122 32.74 31.50 8.24
N LEU A 123 32.87 30.78 9.37
CA LEU A 123 33.88 31.10 10.38
C LEU A 123 35.31 30.92 9.87
N LYS A 124 35.55 29.96 8.97
CA LYS A 124 36.88 29.71 8.35
C LYS A 124 37.25 30.75 7.27
N THR A 125 36.31 31.57 6.83
CA THR A 125 36.52 32.63 5.82
C THR A 125 36.63 34.04 6.40
N LEU A 126 36.42 34.19 7.72
CA LEU A 126 36.70 35.40 8.50
C LEU A 126 38.16 35.44 8.97
#